data_AF-A0A4R5W445-F1
#
_entry.id   AF-A0A4R5W445-F1
#
_cell.length_a   1.000
_cell.length_b   1.000
_cell.length_c   1.000
_cell.angle_alpha   90.00
_cell.angle_beta   90.00
_cell.angle_gamma   90.00
#
_symmetry.space_group_name_H-M   'P 1'
#
loop_
_entity.id
_entity.type
_entity.pdbx_description
1 polymer ?
#
loop_
_entity_poly.entity_id
_entity_poly.type
_entity_poly.pdbx_seq_one_letter_code
_entity_poly.pdbx_strand_id
1 'polypeptide(L)'
;MISEQLVDLSRLQFAATALYHFLFVPLTIGMVWLLLIMESVYVMTGKVIWRDMTQFWGKLFGINFALGVTTGITLEFQFGTNWAYYSHYVGDIFGAPLAIEGLMAFFLESTLIGLFFFGWSRLSKPKHLLVTMLMAVGTNLSALWILIANGWMQNPVGSEFSYLTMRMEMVDFWAVVFNPDAQAKFVHTVSAGYLTGSMFVLSISSWYLLRKRDVEFAKRSFGVAAAFGLASALSVIVLGDESGYTVGEAQQTKMAAIEAMWETKPAPAGLTLIADINEAEQKNNWEVEVPWVMGLIGTRSVSKQIPGIHDIKIKNHERVLRGIVAVKALEALRKNRHDEQALAIFNVNKNDLGFGLLLKRYVSDMDQVTPELIDRAVNDTIPRVTPMFWGFRIMVGLGFAMLALFGIAFFSTIKASKEKSPWLLKWALWMLPAPWIACELGWFVAEYGRQPWTIYGVLPTHLSVSTLSVNSLYGSLAGFVTFYTVLLIVEMYLMVKFARQGPGSLGTGRYQFETTHGADNLLGAAK
;
A
#
# COMPACT_ATOMS: atom_id res chain seq x y z
N MET A 1 11.88 -12.21 28.56
CA MET A 1 10.80 -12.08 27.56
C MET A 1 10.84 -10.66 27.01
N ILE A 2 10.55 -10.49 25.72
CA ILE A 2 10.41 -9.16 25.09
C ILE A 2 9.18 -8.50 25.72
N SER A 3 9.27 -7.25 26.16
CA SER A 3 8.12 -6.58 26.78
C SER A 3 7.06 -6.21 25.73
N GLU A 4 5.78 -6.27 26.09
CA GLU A 4 4.69 -5.88 25.18
C GLU A 4 4.83 -4.42 24.74
N GLN A 5 5.24 -3.54 25.65
CA GLN A 5 5.51 -2.14 25.36
C GLN A 5 6.56 -1.97 24.26
N LEU A 6 7.62 -2.79 24.26
CA LEU A 6 8.66 -2.74 23.23
C LEU A 6 8.09 -3.15 21.87
N VAL A 7 7.27 -4.21 21.83
CA VAL A 7 6.63 -4.70 20.59
C VAL A 7 5.67 -3.65 20.04
N ASP A 8 4.80 -3.09 20.87
CA ASP A 8 3.81 -2.11 20.43
C ASP A 8 4.43 -0.79 19.98
N LEU A 9 5.51 -0.33 20.63
CA LEU A 9 6.25 0.84 20.16
C LEU A 9 6.96 0.58 18.83
N SER A 10 7.56 -0.59 18.63
CA SER A 10 8.17 -0.96 17.34
C SER A 10 7.13 -1.00 16.22
N ARG A 11 5.94 -1.56 16.51
CA ARG A 11 4.80 -1.58 15.57
C ARG A 11 4.30 -0.17 15.27
N LEU A 12 4.12 0.67 16.28
CA LEU A 12 3.68 2.04 16.11
C LEU A 12 4.70 2.86 15.30
N GLN A 13 5.98 2.67 15.56
CA GLN A 13 7.03 3.37 14.82
C GLN A 13 7.04 2.98 13.35
N PHE A 14 6.97 1.68 13.05
CA PHE A 14 6.89 1.19 11.67
C PHE A 14 5.60 1.64 10.98
N ALA A 15 4.47 1.63 11.70
CA ALA A 15 3.20 2.14 11.19
C ALA A 15 3.29 3.63 10.85
N ALA A 16 3.84 4.45 11.75
CA ALA A 16 3.97 5.88 11.51
C ALA A 16 4.82 6.16 10.25
N THR A 17 6.00 5.55 10.14
CA THR A 17 6.88 5.77 8.98
C THR A 17 6.31 5.22 7.69
N ALA A 18 5.65 4.06 7.71
CA ALA A 18 5.04 3.46 6.53
C ALA A 18 3.87 4.29 5.99
N LEU A 19 2.97 4.74 6.88
CA LEU A 19 1.85 5.61 6.49
C LEU A 19 2.38 6.96 5.95
N TYR A 20 3.36 7.57 6.61
CA TYR A 20 3.99 8.80 6.09
C TYR A 20 4.59 8.61 4.69
N HIS A 21 5.30 7.51 4.46
CA HIS A 21 5.87 7.22 3.14
C HIS A 21 4.77 7.07 2.08
N PHE A 22 3.69 6.35 2.42
CA PHE A 22 2.59 6.08 1.50
C PHE A 22 1.68 7.28 1.23
N LEU A 23 1.89 8.43 1.90
CA LEU A 23 1.31 9.71 1.44
C LEU A 23 1.90 10.16 0.09
N PHE A 24 3.17 9.85 -0.16
CA PHE A 24 3.90 10.35 -1.34
C PHE A 24 3.94 9.33 -2.49
N VAL A 25 4.06 8.03 -2.17
CA VAL A 25 4.16 6.95 -3.15
C VAL A 25 3.05 6.93 -4.21
N PRO A 26 1.74 6.91 -3.87
CA PRO A 26 0.68 6.78 -4.86
C PRO A 26 0.62 7.99 -5.79
N LEU A 27 1.00 9.18 -5.32
CA LEU A 27 1.08 10.36 -6.17
C LEU A 27 2.22 10.25 -7.19
N THR A 28 3.40 9.74 -6.80
CA THR A 28 4.51 9.45 -7.73
C THR A 28 4.09 8.44 -8.80
N ILE A 29 3.53 7.30 -8.38
CA ILE A 29 3.05 6.22 -9.27
C ILE A 29 2.02 6.75 -10.28
N GLY A 30 1.06 7.56 -9.85
CA GLY A 30 0.04 8.07 -10.77
C GLY A 30 0.53 9.20 -11.68
N MET A 31 1.31 10.13 -11.14
CA MET A 31 1.76 11.30 -11.88
C MET A 31 2.72 10.94 -13.00
N VAL A 32 3.61 9.96 -12.83
CA VAL A 32 4.58 9.59 -13.86
C VAL A 32 3.89 9.12 -15.16
N TRP A 33 2.79 8.38 -15.05
CA TRP A 33 1.99 7.96 -16.21
C TRP A 33 1.20 9.12 -16.83
N LEU A 34 0.69 10.05 -16.02
CA LEU A 34 0.06 11.26 -16.54
C LEU A 34 1.07 12.14 -17.32
N LEU A 35 2.30 12.26 -16.82
CA LEU A 35 3.39 12.95 -17.50
C LEU A 35 3.74 12.28 -18.82
N LEU A 36 3.84 10.94 -18.82
CA LEU A 36 4.07 10.15 -20.03
C LEU A 36 2.98 10.37 -21.08
N ILE A 37 1.70 10.37 -20.67
CA ILE A 37 0.58 10.63 -21.58
C ILE A 37 0.67 12.04 -22.16
N MET A 38 0.87 13.06 -21.32
CA MET A 38 0.96 14.46 -21.76
C MET A 38 2.14 14.68 -22.70
N GLU A 39 3.29 14.09 -22.40
CA GLU A 39 4.48 14.21 -23.23
C GLU A 39 4.35 13.44 -24.54
N SER A 40 3.74 12.25 -24.54
CA SER A 40 3.43 11.50 -25.76
C SER A 40 2.60 12.35 -26.72
N VAL A 41 1.56 13.02 -26.21
CA VAL A 41 0.72 13.92 -27.02
C VAL A 41 1.53 15.14 -27.50
N TYR A 42 2.46 15.67 -26.70
CA TYR A 42 3.38 16.71 -27.15
C TYR A 42 4.26 16.25 -28.31
N VAL A 43 4.88 15.08 -28.23
CA VAL A 43 5.74 14.53 -29.29
C VAL A 43 4.93 14.29 -30.56
N MET A 44 3.71 13.75 -30.45
CA MET A 44 2.84 13.46 -31.59
C MET A 44 2.28 14.74 -32.25
N THR A 45 1.88 15.73 -31.47
CA THR A 45 1.15 16.90 -32.00
C THR A 45 2.00 18.14 -32.19
N GLY A 46 3.17 18.21 -31.54
CA GLY A 46 4.03 19.39 -31.53
C GLY A 46 3.47 20.61 -30.79
N LYS A 47 2.25 20.55 -30.24
CA LYS A 47 1.60 21.69 -29.58
C LYS A 47 2.27 22.00 -28.23
N VAL A 48 2.77 23.22 -28.11
CA VAL A 48 3.59 23.67 -26.95
C VAL A 48 2.85 23.55 -25.62
N ILE A 49 1.53 23.70 -25.58
CA ILE A 49 0.77 23.57 -24.33
C ILE A 49 0.95 22.20 -23.66
N TRP A 50 1.13 21.11 -24.42
CA TRP A 50 1.36 19.79 -23.84
C TRP A 50 2.74 19.68 -23.19
N ARG A 51 3.76 20.33 -23.77
CA ARG A 51 5.07 20.47 -23.12
C ARG A 51 4.95 21.24 -21.81
N ASP A 52 4.25 22.38 -21.84
CA ASP A 52 4.05 23.21 -20.66
C ASP A 52 3.27 22.45 -19.57
N MET A 53 2.28 21.63 -19.95
CA MET A 53 1.58 20.71 -19.04
C MET A 53 2.54 19.70 -18.41
N THR A 54 3.34 18.99 -19.21
CA THR A 54 4.33 18.03 -18.69
C THR A 54 5.32 18.72 -17.72
N GLN A 55 5.79 19.92 -18.03
CA GLN A 55 6.73 20.65 -17.17
C GLN A 55 6.08 21.15 -15.87
N PHE A 56 4.85 21.67 -15.92
CA PHE A 56 4.14 22.13 -14.73
C PHE A 56 3.80 20.97 -13.78
N TRP A 57 3.17 19.92 -14.30
CA TRP A 57 2.85 18.74 -13.50
C TRP A 57 4.12 18.01 -13.05
N GLY A 58 5.17 18.05 -13.87
CA GLY A 58 6.50 17.54 -13.53
C GLY A 58 7.10 18.26 -12.33
N LYS A 59 6.90 19.57 -12.18
CA LYS A 59 7.34 20.33 -11.00
C LYS A 59 6.69 19.83 -9.71
N LEU A 60 5.37 19.61 -9.72
CA LEU A 60 4.66 19.08 -8.54
C LEU A 60 5.07 17.63 -8.26
N PHE A 61 5.24 16.81 -9.31
CA PHE A 61 5.82 15.47 -9.21
C PHE A 61 7.19 15.49 -8.52
N GLY A 62 8.09 16.38 -8.92
CA GLY A 62 9.44 16.49 -8.32
C GLY A 62 9.43 16.87 -6.84
N ILE A 63 8.50 17.73 -6.42
CA ILE A 63 8.32 18.10 -5.00
C ILE A 63 7.91 16.87 -4.18
N ASN A 64 6.89 16.13 -4.65
CA ASN A 64 6.43 14.90 -3.99
C ASN A 64 7.50 13.80 -3.99
N PHE A 65 8.20 13.64 -5.11
CA PHE A 65 9.20 12.60 -5.30
C PHE A 65 10.35 12.70 -4.29
N ALA A 66 10.84 13.92 -4.03
CA ALA A 66 11.92 14.14 -3.07
C ALA A 66 11.57 13.62 -1.66
N LEU A 67 10.31 13.80 -1.25
CA LEU A 67 9.78 13.31 0.02
C LEU A 67 9.59 11.79 0.02
N GLY A 68 9.11 11.24 -1.09
CA GLY A 68 9.00 9.79 -1.29
C GLY A 68 10.35 9.09 -1.11
N VAL A 69 11.42 9.58 -1.75
CA VAL A 69 12.77 9.02 -1.59
C VAL A 69 13.26 9.13 -0.15
N THR A 70 13.11 10.31 0.48
CA THR A 70 13.58 10.55 1.85
C THR A 70 12.93 9.61 2.87
N THR A 71 11.62 9.40 2.74
CA THR A 71 10.86 8.50 3.62
C THR A 71 11.13 7.02 3.30
N GLY A 72 11.33 6.67 2.02
CA GLY A 72 11.65 5.30 1.59
C GLY A 72 12.97 4.78 2.15
N ILE A 73 14.02 5.61 2.15
CA ILE A 73 15.33 5.27 2.75
C ILE A 73 15.17 4.87 4.22
N THR A 74 14.32 5.57 4.96
CA THR A 74 14.12 5.27 6.38
C THR A 74 13.43 3.92 6.58
N LEU A 75 12.45 3.58 5.74
CA LEU A 75 11.75 2.29 5.80
C LEU A 75 12.69 1.12 5.52
N GLU A 76 13.55 1.25 4.51
CA GLU A 76 14.55 0.22 4.17
C GLU A 76 15.44 -0.11 5.39
N PHE A 77 15.96 0.92 6.06
CA PHE A 77 16.79 0.73 7.26
C PHE A 77 16.01 0.29 8.50
N GLN A 78 14.70 0.53 8.57
CA GLN A 78 13.88 0.08 9.70
C GLN A 78 13.78 -1.43 9.81
N PHE A 79 13.79 -2.17 8.68
CA PHE A 79 13.84 -3.63 8.70
C PHE A 79 15.10 -4.14 9.45
N GLY A 80 16.24 -3.49 9.27
CA GLY A 80 17.48 -3.86 9.94
C GLY A 80 17.57 -3.40 11.41
N THR A 81 17.14 -2.17 11.69
CA THR A 81 17.31 -1.56 13.03
C THR A 81 16.32 -2.09 14.06
N ASN A 82 15.03 -2.13 13.73
CA ASN A 82 13.96 -2.44 14.69
C ASN A 82 13.38 -3.85 14.56
N TRP A 83 13.71 -4.55 13.47
CA TRP A 83 13.18 -5.87 13.13
C TRP A 83 14.33 -6.86 12.85
N ALA A 84 15.33 -6.90 13.74
CA ALA A 84 16.53 -7.71 13.54
C ALA A 84 16.25 -9.22 13.49
N TYR A 85 15.37 -9.74 14.37
CA TYR A 85 15.03 -11.16 14.34
C TYR A 85 14.26 -11.52 13.07
N TYR A 86 13.33 -10.66 12.64
CA TYR A 86 12.69 -10.78 11.33
C TYR A 86 13.71 -10.83 10.19
N SER A 87 14.64 -9.89 10.14
CA SER A 87 15.67 -9.82 9.09
C SER A 87 16.56 -11.07 9.06
N HIS A 88 16.89 -11.63 10.22
CA HIS A 88 17.59 -12.92 10.30
C HIS A 88 16.71 -14.09 9.83
N TYR A 89 15.47 -14.14 10.32
CA TYR A 89 14.57 -15.28 10.16
C TYR A 89 14.08 -15.46 8.72
N VAL A 90 13.91 -14.38 7.95
CA VAL A 90 13.40 -14.44 6.57
C VAL A 90 14.27 -13.74 5.54
N GLY A 91 15.45 -13.26 5.92
CA GLY A 91 16.30 -12.45 5.04
C GLY A 91 16.68 -13.14 3.72
N ASP A 92 16.77 -14.47 3.70
CA ASP A 92 17.07 -15.26 2.51
C ASP A 92 15.97 -15.12 1.42
N ILE A 93 14.71 -14.96 1.84
CA ILE A 93 13.56 -14.81 0.93
C ILE A 93 13.19 -13.35 0.74
N PHE A 94 13.00 -12.63 1.84
CA PHE A 94 12.50 -11.25 1.83
C PHE A 94 13.56 -10.26 1.33
N GLY A 95 14.84 -10.49 1.61
CA GLY A 95 15.92 -9.59 1.22
C GLY A 95 16.20 -9.58 -0.29
N ALA A 96 15.96 -10.69 -0.99
CA ALA A 96 16.25 -10.81 -2.42
C ALA A 96 15.40 -9.86 -3.29
N PRO A 97 14.06 -9.79 -3.17
CA PRO A 97 13.25 -8.81 -3.88
C PRO A 97 13.66 -7.36 -3.60
N LEU A 98 13.96 -7.00 -2.34
CA LEU A 98 14.39 -5.64 -1.96
C LEU A 98 15.74 -5.26 -2.61
N ALA A 99 16.69 -6.20 -2.67
CA ALA A 99 17.96 -5.96 -3.35
C ALA A 99 17.78 -5.78 -4.87
N ILE A 100 16.92 -6.58 -5.49
CA ILE A 100 16.60 -6.47 -6.92
C ILE A 100 15.87 -5.15 -7.21
N GLU A 101 14.95 -4.73 -6.34
CA GLU A 101 14.30 -3.42 -6.40
C GLU A 101 15.32 -2.30 -6.50
N GLY A 102 16.29 -2.27 -5.60
CA GLY A 102 17.35 -1.27 -5.58
C GLY A 102 18.13 -1.23 -6.90
N LEU A 103 18.57 -2.40 -7.39
CA LEU A 103 19.38 -2.52 -8.60
C LEU A 103 18.62 -2.21 -9.89
N MET A 104 17.36 -2.62 -9.99
CA MET A 104 16.58 -2.55 -11.23
C MET A 104 15.70 -1.30 -11.32
N ALA A 105 15.06 -0.90 -10.22
CA ALA A 105 14.07 0.17 -10.21
C ALA A 105 14.66 1.49 -9.68
N PHE A 106 15.26 1.49 -8.49
CA PHE A 106 15.73 2.74 -7.88
C PHE A 106 16.82 3.42 -8.71
N PHE A 107 17.83 2.68 -9.18
CA PHE A 107 18.85 3.25 -10.07
C PHE A 107 18.26 3.82 -11.36
N LEU A 108 17.27 3.14 -11.94
CA LEU A 108 16.62 3.60 -13.17
C LEU A 108 15.86 4.89 -12.91
N GLU A 109 15.02 4.93 -11.88
CA GLU A 109 14.19 6.09 -11.54
C GLU A 109 15.04 7.30 -11.10
N SER A 110 15.99 7.10 -10.19
CA SER A 110 16.85 8.17 -9.64
C SER A 110 17.77 8.80 -10.70
N THR A 111 18.17 8.02 -11.72
CA THR A 111 18.98 8.53 -12.83
C THR A 111 18.12 9.29 -13.83
N LEU A 112 16.96 8.74 -14.19
CA LEU A 112 16.11 9.29 -15.22
C LEU A 112 15.34 10.53 -14.79
N ILE A 113 15.01 10.68 -13.50
CA ILE A 113 14.36 11.90 -13.01
C ILE A 113 15.23 13.15 -13.24
N GLY A 114 16.55 13.04 -13.07
CA GLY A 114 17.48 14.13 -13.38
C GLY A 114 17.44 14.49 -14.87
N LEU A 115 17.44 13.47 -15.74
CA LEU A 115 17.32 13.67 -17.19
C LEU A 115 15.95 14.22 -17.61
N PHE A 116 14.88 13.87 -16.91
CA PHE A 116 13.53 14.40 -17.16
C PHE A 116 13.44 15.90 -16.87
N PHE A 117 14.08 16.39 -15.80
CA PHE A 117 14.05 17.82 -15.48
C PHE A 117 15.03 18.64 -16.30
N PHE A 118 16.24 18.13 -16.53
CA PHE A 118 17.32 18.90 -17.15
C PHE A 118 17.55 18.59 -18.64
N GLY A 119 16.86 17.57 -19.18
CA GLY A 119 17.04 17.09 -20.55
C GLY A 119 16.27 17.88 -21.62
N TRP A 120 15.32 18.75 -21.25
CA TRP A 120 14.43 19.46 -22.20
C TRP A 120 15.16 20.23 -23.31
N SER A 121 16.35 20.79 -23.03
CA SER A 121 17.17 21.53 -24.01
C SER A 121 18.32 20.70 -24.61
N ARG A 122 18.60 19.51 -24.07
CA ARG A 122 19.74 18.66 -24.46
C ARG A 122 19.34 17.41 -25.23
N LEU A 123 18.10 16.97 -25.11
CA LEU A 123 17.56 15.77 -25.76
C LEU A 123 16.58 16.16 -26.88
N SER A 124 16.54 15.35 -27.94
CA SER A 124 15.46 15.46 -28.93
C SER A 124 14.14 14.99 -28.32
N LYS A 125 13.00 15.45 -28.87
CA LYS A 125 11.66 15.12 -28.34
C LYS A 125 11.44 13.60 -28.12
N PRO A 126 11.78 12.70 -29.06
CA PRO A 126 11.60 11.26 -28.84
C PRO A 126 12.54 10.69 -27.76
N LYS A 127 13.76 11.24 -27.64
CA LYS A 127 14.71 10.81 -26.60
C LYS A 127 14.25 11.24 -25.21
N HIS A 128 13.67 12.44 -25.09
CA HIS A 128 13.08 12.90 -23.83
C HIS A 128 11.86 12.05 -23.44
N LEU A 129 11.00 11.73 -24.41
CA LEU A 129 9.86 10.83 -24.16
C LEU A 129 10.29 9.44 -23.69
N LEU A 130 11.39 8.90 -24.24
CA LEU A 130 11.97 7.64 -23.79
C LEU A 130 12.41 7.70 -22.31
N VAL A 131 12.99 8.83 -21.87
CA VAL A 131 13.34 9.05 -20.46
C VAL A 131 12.08 8.99 -19.59
N THR A 132 11.02 9.70 -19.97
CA THR A 132 9.74 9.71 -19.24
C THR A 132 9.09 8.33 -19.20
N MET A 133 9.17 7.56 -20.30
CA MET A 133 8.67 6.19 -20.37
C MET A 133 9.44 5.26 -19.43
N LEU A 134 10.77 5.31 -19.46
CA LEU A 134 11.60 4.48 -18.60
C LEU A 134 11.47 4.87 -17.12
N MET A 135 11.20 6.14 -16.82
CA MET A 135 10.84 6.59 -15.46
C MET A 135 9.52 5.94 -15.02
N ALA A 136 8.47 5.94 -15.87
CA ALA A 136 7.21 5.28 -15.56
C ALA A 136 7.34 3.76 -15.34
N VAL A 137 8.17 3.10 -16.16
CA VAL A 137 8.50 1.68 -16.00
C VAL A 137 9.27 1.44 -14.70
N GLY A 138 10.28 2.26 -14.40
CA GLY A 138 11.08 2.16 -13.17
C GLY A 138 10.22 2.28 -11.90
N THR A 139 9.35 3.28 -11.84
CA THR A 139 8.40 3.46 -10.71
C THR A 139 7.51 2.22 -10.52
N ASN A 140 7.03 1.61 -11.60
CA ASN A 140 6.23 0.37 -11.51
C ASN A 140 7.05 -0.86 -11.14
N LEU A 141 8.31 -0.96 -11.59
CA LEU A 141 9.20 -2.04 -11.20
C LEU A 141 9.53 -1.99 -9.70
N SER A 142 9.65 -0.79 -9.13
CA SER A 142 9.78 -0.65 -7.67
C SER A 142 8.55 -1.19 -6.97
N ALA A 143 7.36 -0.71 -7.36
CA ALA A 143 6.10 -1.22 -6.82
C ALA A 143 5.97 -2.75 -6.97
N LEU A 144 6.43 -3.34 -8.08
CA LEU A 144 6.41 -4.78 -8.28
C LEU A 144 7.25 -5.52 -7.24
N TRP A 145 8.52 -5.18 -7.10
CA TRP A 145 9.44 -5.92 -6.22
C TRP A 145 9.10 -5.76 -4.74
N ILE A 146 8.69 -4.57 -4.31
CA ILE A 146 8.26 -4.36 -2.92
C ILE A 146 6.95 -5.10 -2.60
N LEU A 147 6.03 -5.21 -3.57
CA LEU A 147 4.77 -5.95 -3.40
C LEU A 147 4.93 -7.45 -3.56
N ILE A 148 5.96 -7.94 -4.27
CA ILE A 148 6.40 -9.34 -4.18
C ILE A 148 6.84 -9.67 -2.76
N ALA A 149 7.69 -8.82 -2.16
CA ALA A 149 8.14 -9.00 -0.79
C ALA A 149 6.97 -8.99 0.20
N ASN A 150 6.09 -7.99 0.12
CA ASN A 150 4.92 -7.89 1.00
C ASN A 150 3.87 -9.00 0.74
N GLY A 151 3.65 -9.39 -0.51
CA GLY A 151 2.76 -10.50 -0.87
C GLY A 151 3.24 -11.82 -0.28
N TRP A 152 4.55 -12.07 -0.31
CA TRP A 152 5.14 -13.23 0.38
C TRP A 152 4.94 -13.21 1.89
N MET A 153 4.99 -12.04 2.54
CA MET A 153 4.67 -11.94 3.99
C MET A 153 3.23 -12.38 4.31
N GLN A 154 2.32 -12.28 3.34
CA GLN A 154 0.91 -12.65 3.47
C GLN A 154 0.68 -14.13 3.12
N ASN A 155 1.43 -14.66 2.16
CA ASN A 155 1.34 -16.05 1.72
C ASN A 155 2.75 -16.60 1.45
N PRO A 156 3.42 -17.22 2.44
CA PRO A 156 4.85 -17.54 2.38
C PRO A 156 5.16 -18.80 1.56
N VAL A 157 4.82 -18.79 0.26
CA VAL A 157 5.14 -19.86 -0.70
C VAL A 157 6.62 -19.90 -1.07
N GLY A 158 7.10 -21.02 -1.62
CA GLY A 158 8.48 -21.14 -2.14
C GLY A 158 9.57 -21.09 -1.06
N SER A 159 9.23 -21.39 0.19
CA SER A 159 10.15 -21.33 1.33
C SER A 159 9.96 -22.49 2.31
N GLU A 160 11.03 -22.89 3.00
CA GLU A 160 10.99 -23.90 4.06
C GLU A 160 11.77 -23.47 5.29
N PHE A 161 11.34 -23.88 6.48
CA PHE A 161 12.08 -23.65 7.71
C PHE A 161 13.22 -24.66 7.87
N SER A 162 14.44 -24.16 8.07
CA SER A 162 15.63 -24.97 8.35
C SER A 162 15.96 -24.94 9.84
N TYR A 163 15.88 -26.10 10.50
CA TYR A 163 16.26 -26.24 11.91
C TYR A 163 17.79 -26.14 12.12
N LEU A 164 18.59 -26.26 11.05
CA LEU A 164 20.04 -26.13 11.10
C LEU A 164 20.48 -24.67 11.18
N THR A 165 19.88 -23.82 10.35
CA THR A 165 20.18 -22.38 10.26
C THR A 165 19.21 -21.52 11.08
N MET A 166 18.13 -22.11 11.61
CA MET A 166 17.11 -21.45 12.43
C MET A 166 16.44 -20.26 11.73
N ARG A 167 16.20 -20.41 10.43
CA ARG A 167 15.57 -19.42 9.56
C ARG A 167 14.77 -20.10 8.44
N MET A 168 13.93 -19.34 7.77
CA MET A 168 13.32 -19.73 6.51
C MET A 168 14.36 -19.61 5.40
N GLU A 169 14.41 -20.59 4.51
CA GLU A 169 15.29 -20.63 3.34
C GLU A 169 14.45 -20.72 2.06
N MET A 170 14.91 -20.04 1.00
CA MET A 170 14.23 -20.04 -0.29
C MET A 170 14.43 -21.38 -0.99
N VAL A 171 13.34 -22.05 -1.37
CA VAL A 171 13.41 -23.31 -2.15
C VAL A 171 12.96 -23.12 -3.60
N ASP A 172 12.13 -22.10 -3.87
CA ASP A 172 11.67 -21.78 -5.22
C ASP A 172 11.47 -20.26 -5.37
N PHE A 173 12.42 -19.61 -6.08
CA PHE A 173 12.36 -18.18 -6.37
C PHE A 173 11.14 -17.79 -7.23
N TRP A 174 10.77 -18.62 -8.21
CA TRP A 174 9.68 -18.30 -9.12
C TRP A 174 8.33 -18.44 -8.45
N ALA A 175 8.17 -19.37 -7.50
CA ALA A 175 6.99 -19.41 -6.64
C ALA A 175 6.82 -18.12 -5.82
N VAL A 176 7.92 -17.51 -5.34
CA VAL A 176 7.88 -16.22 -4.64
C VAL A 176 7.47 -15.08 -5.58
N VAL A 177 8.07 -15.01 -6.77
CA VAL A 177 7.77 -13.95 -7.77
C VAL A 177 6.33 -14.03 -8.28
N PHE A 178 5.87 -15.24 -8.63
CA PHE A 178 4.52 -15.47 -9.18
C PHE A 178 3.48 -15.82 -8.10
N ASN A 179 3.75 -15.46 -6.84
CA ASN A 179 2.81 -15.61 -5.75
C ASN A 179 1.48 -14.90 -6.06
N PRO A 180 0.32 -15.58 -6.04
CA PRO A 180 -0.97 -14.98 -6.36
C PRO A 180 -1.30 -13.73 -5.53
N ASP A 181 -0.96 -13.72 -4.23
CA ASP A 181 -1.17 -12.56 -3.36
C ASP A 181 -0.29 -11.39 -3.78
N ALA A 182 0.96 -11.64 -4.21
CA ALA A 182 1.85 -10.60 -4.72
C ALA A 182 1.31 -9.99 -6.02
N GLN A 183 0.83 -10.83 -6.94
CA GLN A 183 0.27 -10.37 -8.22
C GLN A 183 -0.97 -9.51 -7.98
N ALA A 184 -1.91 -9.98 -7.16
CA ALA A 184 -3.14 -9.24 -6.82
C ALA A 184 -2.82 -7.90 -6.13
N LYS A 185 -1.89 -7.90 -5.16
CA LYS A 185 -1.44 -6.69 -4.48
C LYS A 185 -0.76 -5.70 -5.42
N PHE A 186 0.11 -6.17 -6.30
CA PHE A 186 0.80 -5.35 -7.28
C PHE A 186 -0.20 -4.57 -8.13
N VAL A 187 -1.10 -5.28 -8.80
CA VAL A 187 -2.03 -4.65 -9.73
C VAL A 187 -3.05 -3.76 -9.03
N HIS A 188 -3.51 -4.12 -7.83
CA HIS A 188 -4.43 -3.29 -7.05
C HIS A 188 -3.76 -1.99 -6.55
N THR A 189 -2.58 -2.09 -5.95
CA THR A 189 -1.87 -0.96 -5.34
C THR A 189 -1.39 0.04 -6.40
N VAL A 190 -0.84 -0.46 -7.51
CA VAL A 190 -0.39 0.41 -8.62
C VAL A 190 -1.58 1.13 -9.26
N SER A 191 -2.70 0.44 -9.46
CA SER A 191 -3.92 1.05 -9.98
C SER A 191 -4.49 2.12 -9.03
N ALA A 192 -4.38 1.91 -7.71
CA ALA A 192 -4.75 2.91 -6.70
C ALA A 192 -3.83 4.13 -6.76
N GLY A 193 -2.54 3.94 -7.05
CA GLY A 193 -1.60 5.03 -7.36
C GLY A 193 -2.03 5.83 -8.59
N TYR A 194 -2.38 5.15 -9.69
CA TYR A 194 -2.89 5.82 -10.90
C TYR A 194 -4.15 6.65 -10.64
N LEU A 195 -5.08 6.11 -9.84
CA LEU A 195 -6.29 6.80 -9.42
C LEU A 195 -5.96 8.04 -8.57
N THR A 196 -5.00 7.92 -7.66
CA THR A 196 -4.53 9.02 -6.81
C THR A 196 -3.94 10.17 -7.63
N GLY A 197 -3.00 9.88 -8.54
CA GLY A 197 -2.44 10.90 -9.44
C GLY A 197 -3.50 11.55 -10.33
N SER A 198 -4.44 10.75 -10.83
CA SER A 198 -5.56 11.26 -11.63
C SER A 198 -6.45 12.19 -10.82
N MET A 199 -6.77 11.84 -9.57
CA MET A 199 -7.60 12.67 -8.70
C MET A 199 -6.91 13.99 -8.37
N PHE A 200 -5.60 13.96 -8.14
CA PHE A 200 -4.79 15.17 -7.90
C PHE A 200 -4.87 16.14 -9.08
N VAL A 201 -4.58 15.66 -10.30
CA VAL A 201 -4.66 16.50 -11.51
C VAL A 201 -6.08 16.96 -11.79
N LEU A 202 -7.09 16.10 -11.61
CA LEU A 202 -8.50 16.43 -11.79
C LEU A 202 -8.96 17.54 -10.83
N SER A 203 -8.60 17.43 -9.55
CA SER A 203 -8.99 18.36 -8.48
C SER A 203 -8.39 19.74 -8.68
N ILE A 204 -7.07 19.82 -8.94
CA ILE A 204 -6.39 21.09 -9.17
C ILE A 204 -6.87 21.73 -10.48
N SER A 205 -7.07 20.94 -11.54
CA SER A 205 -7.65 21.45 -12.79
C SER A 205 -9.07 21.98 -12.57
N SER A 206 -9.86 21.31 -11.74
CA SER A 206 -11.21 21.76 -11.38
C SER A 206 -11.20 23.08 -10.61
N TRP A 207 -10.21 23.27 -9.74
CA TRP A 207 -10.00 24.54 -9.05
C TRP A 207 -9.67 25.69 -10.01
N TYR A 208 -8.80 25.46 -11.00
CA TYR A 208 -8.52 26.46 -12.04
C TYR A 208 -9.76 26.82 -12.86
N LEU A 209 -10.55 25.82 -13.27
CA LEU A 209 -11.79 26.02 -14.02
C LEU A 209 -12.84 26.81 -13.22
N LEU A 210 -12.99 26.52 -11.92
CA LEU A 210 -13.87 27.28 -11.03
C LEU A 210 -13.45 28.75 -10.90
N ARG A 211 -12.15 29.03 -10.99
CA ARG A 211 -11.58 30.37 -10.93
C ARG A 211 -11.44 31.04 -12.29
N LYS A 212 -11.84 30.37 -13.39
CA LYS A 212 -11.68 30.83 -14.78
C LYS A 212 -10.22 31.17 -15.13
N ARG A 213 -9.27 30.43 -14.57
CA ARG A 213 -7.82 30.60 -14.78
C ARG A 213 -7.30 29.58 -15.78
N ASP A 214 -6.43 30.04 -16.70
CA ASP A 214 -5.74 29.20 -17.68
C ASP A 214 -6.63 28.10 -18.28
N VAL A 215 -7.83 28.49 -18.72
CA VAL A 215 -8.95 27.57 -18.99
C VAL A 215 -8.58 26.48 -19.99
N GLU A 216 -7.78 26.81 -21.00
CA GLU A 216 -7.33 25.85 -22.01
C GLU A 216 -6.41 24.76 -21.44
N PHE A 217 -5.47 25.17 -20.59
CA PHE A 217 -4.56 24.29 -19.85
C PHE A 217 -5.35 23.37 -18.91
N ALA A 218 -6.26 23.97 -18.13
CA ALA A 218 -7.06 23.24 -17.15
C ALA A 218 -8.04 22.26 -17.81
N LYS A 219 -8.67 22.62 -18.95
CA LYS A 219 -9.56 21.71 -19.68
C LYS A 219 -8.83 20.47 -20.21
N ARG A 220 -7.60 20.63 -20.74
CA ARG A 220 -6.80 19.51 -21.24
C ARG A 220 -6.30 18.61 -20.11
N SER A 221 -5.79 19.22 -19.04
CA SER A 221 -5.36 18.49 -17.84
C SER A 221 -6.52 17.70 -17.23
N PHE A 222 -7.70 18.33 -17.10
CA PHE A 222 -8.93 17.67 -16.65
C PHE A 222 -9.32 16.50 -17.57
N GLY A 223 -9.23 16.68 -18.90
CA GLY A 223 -9.57 15.63 -19.86
C GLY A 223 -8.70 14.38 -19.74
N VAL A 224 -7.37 14.57 -19.66
CA VAL A 224 -6.42 13.46 -19.48
C VAL A 224 -6.66 12.75 -18.16
N ALA A 225 -6.77 13.51 -17.06
CA ALA A 225 -7.01 12.95 -15.74
C ALA A 225 -8.36 12.23 -15.64
N ALA A 226 -9.42 12.74 -16.27
CA ALA A 226 -10.73 12.11 -16.27
C ALA A 226 -10.72 10.77 -17.01
N ALA A 227 -10.06 10.70 -18.17
CA ALA A 227 -9.97 9.47 -18.96
C ALA A 227 -9.09 8.41 -18.27
N PHE A 228 -7.89 8.79 -17.85
CA PHE A 228 -6.98 7.87 -17.16
C PHE A 228 -7.55 7.42 -15.81
N GLY A 229 -8.08 8.36 -15.02
CA GLY A 229 -8.67 8.05 -13.72
C GLY A 229 -9.92 7.19 -13.78
N LEU A 230 -10.72 7.27 -14.85
CA LEU A 230 -11.84 6.32 -15.05
C LEU A 230 -11.32 4.90 -15.29
N ALA A 231 -10.31 4.74 -16.15
CA ALA A 231 -9.68 3.44 -16.39
C ALA A 231 -9.04 2.89 -15.10
N SER A 232 -8.35 3.74 -14.34
CA SER A 232 -7.78 3.38 -13.03
C SER A 232 -8.84 2.99 -12.01
N ALA A 233 -9.95 3.74 -11.91
CA ALA A 233 -11.02 3.44 -10.95
C ALA A 233 -11.68 2.08 -11.24
N LEU A 234 -11.96 1.78 -12.51
CA LEU A 234 -12.46 0.48 -12.93
C LEU A 234 -11.46 -0.64 -12.59
N SER A 235 -10.18 -0.40 -12.86
CA SER A 235 -9.11 -1.34 -12.58
C SER A 235 -8.98 -1.62 -11.07
N VAL A 236 -8.97 -0.59 -10.22
CA VAL A 236 -8.91 -0.74 -8.74
C VAL A 236 -10.07 -1.57 -8.20
N ILE A 237 -11.29 -1.35 -8.70
CA ILE A 237 -12.48 -2.06 -8.19
C ILE A 237 -12.45 -3.54 -8.60
N VAL A 238 -12.20 -3.83 -9.88
CA VAL A 238 -12.15 -5.22 -10.38
C VAL A 238 -10.99 -5.99 -9.73
N LEU A 239 -9.82 -5.36 -9.61
CA LEU A 239 -8.65 -6.00 -9.02
C LEU A 239 -8.73 -6.03 -7.49
N GLY A 240 -9.53 -5.16 -6.88
CA GLY A 240 -9.86 -5.23 -5.45
C GLY A 240 -10.73 -6.43 -5.13
N ASP A 241 -11.71 -6.73 -5.99
CA ASP A 241 -12.49 -7.96 -5.92
C ASP A 241 -11.59 -9.20 -6.04
N GLU A 242 -10.67 -9.21 -7.02
CA GLU A 242 -9.71 -10.32 -7.16
C GLU A 242 -8.76 -10.44 -5.97
N SER A 243 -8.28 -9.33 -5.42
CA SER A 243 -7.48 -9.33 -4.20
C SER A 243 -8.27 -9.83 -2.99
N GLY A 244 -9.57 -9.55 -2.92
CA GLY A 244 -10.45 -10.08 -1.88
C GLY A 244 -10.53 -11.60 -1.95
N TYR A 245 -10.75 -12.14 -3.16
CA TYR A 245 -10.81 -13.56 -3.41
C TYR A 245 -9.52 -14.30 -3.01
N THR A 246 -8.34 -13.85 -3.48
CA THR A 246 -7.06 -14.50 -3.17
C THR A 246 -6.72 -14.43 -1.67
N VAL A 247 -7.01 -13.31 -1.02
CA VAL A 247 -6.90 -13.18 0.44
C VAL A 247 -7.84 -14.14 1.17
N GLY A 248 -9.03 -14.41 0.64
CA GLY A 248 -9.97 -15.40 1.21
C GLY A 248 -9.43 -16.83 1.18
N GLU A 249 -8.68 -17.18 0.12
CA GLU A 249 -8.03 -18.48 -0.01
C GLU A 249 -6.83 -18.62 0.94
N ALA A 250 -5.99 -17.59 1.04
CA ALA A 250 -4.78 -17.62 1.86
C ALA A 250 -5.03 -17.34 3.36
N GLN A 251 -5.94 -16.41 3.67
CA GLN A 251 -6.15 -15.83 5.01
C GLN A 251 -7.63 -15.66 5.37
N GLN A 252 -8.29 -16.78 5.67
CA GLN A 252 -9.70 -16.82 6.10
C GLN A 252 -10.00 -15.88 7.27
N THR A 253 -9.07 -15.74 8.22
CA THR A 253 -9.22 -14.82 9.37
C THR A 253 -9.46 -13.38 8.94
N LYS A 254 -8.69 -12.90 7.94
CA LYS A 254 -8.79 -11.51 7.49
C LYS A 254 -10.14 -11.27 6.82
N MET A 255 -10.57 -12.20 5.97
CA MET A 255 -11.87 -12.14 5.30
C MET A 255 -13.02 -12.14 6.31
N ALA A 256 -12.99 -13.03 7.30
CA ALA A 256 -14.04 -13.08 8.32
C ALA A 256 -14.06 -11.82 9.20
N ALA A 257 -12.89 -11.23 9.50
CA ALA A 257 -12.79 -9.99 10.26
C ALA A 257 -13.27 -8.75 9.49
N ILE A 258 -12.94 -8.61 8.20
CA ILE A 258 -13.46 -7.48 7.40
C ILE A 258 -14.97 -7.58 7.24
N GLU A 259 -15.54 -8.79 7.13
CA GLU A 259 -16.98 -9.03 7.00
C GLU A 259 -17.76 -9.10 8.33
N ALA A 260 -17.07 -8.96 9.47
CA ALA A 260 -17.66 -9.15 10.80
C ALA A 260 -18.46 -10.47 10.91
N MET A 261 -17.92 -11.53 10.30
CA MET A 261 -18.55 -12.85 10.24
C MET A 261 -18.16 -13.70 11.44
N TRP A 262 -18.97 -13.65 12.49
CA TRP A 262 -18.76 -14.45 13.70
C TRP A 262 -19.07 -15.94 13.46
N GLU A 263 -20.21 -16.21 12.83
CA GLU A 263 -20.68 -17.55 12.48
C GLU A 263 -20.46 -17.85 10.99
N THR A 264 -20.31 -19.14 10.66
CA THR A 264 -20.19 -19.60 9.28
C THR A 264 -21.46 -19.27 8.49
N LYS A 265 -21.30 -18.52 7.40
CA LYS A 265 -22.42 -18.07 6.58
C LYS A 265 -22.81 -19.20 5.59
N PRO A 266 -24.09 -19.60 5.55
CA PRO A 266 -24.56 -20.58 4.59
C PRO A 266 -24.46 -20.02 3.16
N ALA A 267 -24.32 -20.92 2.19
CA ALA A 267 -24.33 -20.52 0.79
C ALA A 267 -25.78 -20.23 0.32
N PRO A 268 -26.02 -19.18 -0.48
CA PRO A 268 -25.07 -18.13 -0.86
C PRO A 268 -24.93 -17.03 0.20
N ALA A 269 -23.69 -16.69 0.57
CA ALA A 269 -23.40 -15.72 1.63
C ALA A 269 -23.71 -14.26 1.21
N GLY A 270 -24.26 -13.47 2.15
CA GLY A 270 -24.51 -12.03 1.99
C GLY A 270 -23.28 -11.18 2.30
N LEU A 271 -23.22 -9.97 1.72
CA LEU A 271 -22.22 -8.94 2.04
C LEU A 271 -22.76 -8.01 3.13
N THR A 272 -22.05 -7.86 4.24
CA THR A 272 -22.45 -6.99 5.34
C THR A 272 -22.09 -5.54 5.02
N LEU A 273 -23.08 -4.67 4.82
CA LEU A 273 -22.86 -3.25 4.52
C LEU A 273 -22.56 -2.44 5.79
N ILE A 274 -23.36 -2.66 6.83
CA ILE A 274 -23.31 -1.95 8.10
C ILE A 274 -23.69 -2.94 9.20
N ALA A 275 -22.96 -2.93 10.31
CA ALA A 275 -23.26 -3.72 11.49
C ALA A 275 -22.89 -2.97 12.77
N ASP A 276 -23.59 -3.28 13.87
CA ASP A 276 -23.18 -2.94 15.22
C ASP A 276 -22.44 -4.14 15.83
N ILE A 277 -21.12 -4.01 15.92
CA ILE A 277 -20.20 -5.12 16.22
C ILE A 277 -19.94 -5.15 17.73
N ASN A 278 -20.32 -6.24 18.39
CA ASN A 278 -20.03 -6.50 19.79
C ASN A 278 -18.89 -7.53 19.90
N GLU A 279 -17.65 -7.03 19.87
CA GLU A 279 -16.44 -7.88 19.99
C GLU A 279 -16.37 -8.64 21.31
N ALA A 280 -16.92 -8.07 22.39
CA ALA A 280 -16.90 -8.70 23.71
C ALA A 280 -17.78 -9.96 23.75
N GLU A 281 -18.94 -9.91 23.10
CA GLU A 281 -19.84 -11.06 22.97
C GLU A 281 -19.59 -11.89 21.70
N GLN A 282 -18.61 -11.52 20.88
CA GLN A 282 -18.27 -12.18 19.61
C GLN A 282 -19.48 -12.35 18.68
N LYS A 283 -20.27 -11.29 18.53
CA LYS A 283 -21.44 -11.25 17.64
C LYS A 283 -21.71 -9.85 17.08
N ASN A 284 -22.58 -9.77 16.09
CA ASN A 284 -23.20 -8.50 15.68
C ASN A 284 -24.53 -8.36 16.42
N ASN A 285 -24.78 -7.20 17.05
CA ASN A 285 -26.07 -6.91 17.68
C ASN A 285 -27.18 -6.76 16.62
N TRP A 286 -26.83 -6.18 15.47
CA TRP A 286 -27.63 -6.15 14.25
C TRP A 286 -26.72 -5.94 13.04
N GLU A 287 -27.18 -6.33 11.86
CA GLU A 287 -26.47 -6.16 10.60
C GLU A 287 -27.44 -5.94 9.42
N VAL A 288 -26.97 -5.21 8.40
CA VAL A 288 -27.67 -5.02 7.12
C VAL A 288 -26.83 -5.67 6.03
N GLU A 289 -27.40 -6.67 5.37
CA GLU A 289 -26.71 -7.44 4.33
C GLU A 289 -27.33 -7.25 2.95
N VAL A 290 -26.49 -7.28 1.91
CA VAL A 290 -26.93 -7.51 0.54
C VAL A 290 -26.81 -8.99 0.24
N PRO A 291 -27.91 -9.70 -0.04
CA PRO A 291 -27.88 -11.14 -0.30
C PRO A 291 -26.92 -11.51 -1.43
N TRP A 292 -26.24 -12.66 -1.28
CA TRP A 292 -25.47 -13.36 -2.33
C TRP A 292 -24.18 -12.70 -2.80
N VAL A 293 -24.02 -11.39 -2.58
CA VAL A 293 -22.87 -10.64 -3.08
C VAL A 293 -21.56 -11.24 -2.57
N MET A 294 -21.45 -11.54 -1.27
CA MET A 294 -20.24 -12.11 -0.70
C MET A 294 -19.94 -13.53 -1.20
N GLY A 295 -20.96 -14.34 -1.49
CA GLY A 295 -20.75 -15.64 -2.15
C GLY A 295 -20.09 -15.47 -3.52
N LEU A 296 -20.59 -14.54 -4.33
CA LEU A 296 -20.06 -14.27 -5.68
C LEU A 296 -18.65 -13.68 -5.65
N ILE A 297 -18.40 -12.67 -4.81
CA ILE A 297 -17.08 -12.00 -4.78
C ILE A 297 -16.04 -12.76 -3.95
N GLY A 298 -16.45 -13.34 -2.82
CA GLY A 298 -15.56 -14.02 -1.88
C GLY A 298 -15.24 -15.48 -2.24
N THR A 299 -16.11 -16.18 -2.97
CA THR A 299 -15.90 -17.61 -3.28
C THR A 299 -16.02 -17.98 -4.75
N ARG A 300 -16.41 -17.03 -5.61
CA ARG A 300 -16.79 -17.28 -7.01
C ARG A 300 -17.86 -18.37 -7.15
N SER A 301 -18.72 -18.52 -6.14
CA SER A 301 -19.70 -19.61 -6.03
C SER A 301 -20.97 -19.19 -5.29
N VAL A 302 -22.08 -19.83 -5.66
CA VAL A 302 -23.36 -19.70 -4.94
C VAL A 302 -23.62 -20.88 -4.00
N SER A 303 -22.72 -21.87 -3.96
CA SER A 303 -22.88 -23.12 -3.20
C SER A 303 -21.80 -23.35 -2.14
N LYS A 304 -20.75 -22.53 -2.10
CA LYS A 304 -19.70 -22.61 -1.08
C LYS A 304 -20.08 -21.78 0.15
N GLN A 305 -19.95 -22.39 1.33
CA GLN A 305 -20.05 -21.68 2.60
C GLN A 305 -18.76 -20.90 2.87
N ILE A 306 -18.86 -19.83 3.66
CA ILE A 306 -17.71 -19.03 4.08
C ILE A 306 -17.54 -19.20 5.60
N PRO A 307 -16.38 -19.70 6.07
CA PRO A 307 -16.17 -19.97 7.48
C PRO A 307 -16.19 -18.68 8.32
N GLY A 308 -16.88 -18.73 9.45
CA GLY A 308 -16.91 -17.66 10.44
C GLY A 308 -15.72 -17.71 11.41
N ILE A 309 -15.58 -16.67 12.21
CA ILE A 309 -14.53 -16.52 13.21
C ILE A 309 -14.52 -17.69 14.22
N HIS A 310 -15.68 -18.19 14.66
CA HIS A 310 -15.75 -19.32 15.61
C HIS A 310 -15.14 -20.61 15.03
N ASP A 311 -15.50 -20.97 13.80
CA ASP A 311 -14.94 -22.15 13.13
C ASP A 311 -13.44 -22.00 12.84
N ILE A 312 -13.00 -20.79 12.49
CA ILE A 312 -11.59 -20.47 12.28
C ILE A 312 -10.80 -20.66 13.60
N LYS A 313 -11.36 -20.23 14.74
CA LYS A 313 -10.73 -20.44 16.05
C LYS A 313 -10.61 -21.91 16.40
N ILE A 314 -11.61 -22.74 16.11
CA ILE A 314 -11.55 -24.19 16.31
C ILE A 314 -10.39 -24.79 15.50
N LYS A 315 -10.26 -24.43 14.22
CA LYS A 315 -9.13 -24.88 13.38
C LYS A 315 -7.79 -24.39 13.94
N ASN A 316 -7.71 -23.12 14.33
CA ASN A 316 -6.48 -22.55 14.88
C ASN A 316 -6.09 -23.19 16.22
N HIS A 317 -7.04 -23.63 17.03
CA HIS A 317 -6.77 -24.38 18.26
C HIS A 317 -6.02 -25.68 17.97
N GLU A 318 -6.46 -26.46 16.98
CA GLU A 318 -5.73 -27.66 16.55
C GLU A 318 -4.31 -27.35 16.04
N ARG A 319 -4.18 -26.25 15.30
CA ARG A 319 -2.87 -25.80 14.80
C ARG A 319 -1.94 -25.38 15.94
N VAL A 320 -2.45 -24.70 16.98
CA VAL A 320 -1.67 -24.36 18.18
C VAL A 320 -1.19 -25.64 18.88
N LEU A 321 -2.06 -26.66 19.02
CA LEU A 321 -1.68 -27.94 19.63
C LEU A 321 -0.54 -28.64 18.85
N ARG A 322 -0.65 -28.73 17.52
CA ARG A 322 0.43 -29.26 16.67
C ARG A 322 1.69 -28.40 16.74
N GLY A 323 1.52 -27.09 16.80
CA GLY A 323 2.60 -26.12 16.95
C GLY A 323 3.38 -26.29 18.25
N ILE A 324 2.73 -26.60 19.38
CA ILE A 324 3.42 -26.90 20.66
C ILE A 324 4.37 -28.07 20.48
N VAL A 325 3.91 -29.14 19.82
CA VAL A 325 4.72 -30.33 19.53
C VAL A 325 5.92 -29.95 18.66
N ALA A 326 5.71 -29.13 17.62
CA ALA A 326 6.78 -28.65 16.75
C ALA A 326 7.83 -27.83 17.52
N VAL A 327 7.41 -26.91 18.39
CA VAL A 327 8.33 -26.09 19.19
C VAL A 327 9.15 -26.95 20.16
N LYS A 328 8.54 -27.91 20.84
CA LYS A 328 9.26 -28.83 21.75
C LYS A 328 10.27 -29.69 20.99
N ALA A 329 9.89 -30.22 19.83
CA ALA A 329 10.80 -30.97 18.97
C ALA A 329 11.97 -30.10 18.47
N LEU A 330 11.70 -28.85 18.12
CA LEU A 330 12.74 -27.89 17.74
C LEU A 330 13.70 -27.57 18.89
N GLU A 331 13.19 -27.44 20.13
CA GLU A 331 14.03 -27.26 21.32
C GLU A 331 14.90 -28.48 21.61
N ALA A 332 14.40 -29.70 21.38
CA ALA A 332 15.20 -30.92 21.46
C ALA A 332 16.30 -30.94 20.40
N LEU A 333 15.97 -30.62 19.14
CA LEU A 333 16.94 -30.49 18.04
C LEU A 333 18.00 -29.42 18.28
N ARG A 334 17.64 -28.33 18.97
CA ARG A 334 18.61 -27.30 19.37
C ARG A 334 19.61 -27.80 20.40
N LYS A 335 19.19 -28.68 21.32
CA LYS A 335 20.06 -29.31 22.31
C LYS A 335 20.90 -30.44 21.70
N ASN A 336 20.31 -31.25 20.83
CA ASN A 336 20.96 -32.32 20.09
C ASN A 336 20.52 -32.33 18.63
N ARG A 337 21.39 -31.84 17.73
CA ARG A 337 21.08 -31.69 16.30
C ARG A 337 20.90 -33.01 15.54
N HIS A 338 21.34 -34.12 16.13
CA HIS A 338 21.29 -35.46 15.52
C HIS A 338 20.21 -36.34 16.15
N ASP A 339 19.28 -35.76 16.92
CA ASP A 339 18.13 -36.48 17.46
C ASP A 339 17.14 -36.83 16.33
N GLU A 340 17.25 -38.06 15.81
CA GLU A 340 16.42 -38.56 14.71
C GLU A 340 14.92 -38.61 15.08
N GLN A 341 14.60 -38.88 16.35
CA GLN A 341 13.22 -38.92 16.81
C GLN A 341 12.62 -37.52 16.85
N ALA A 342 13.34 -36.55 17.42
CA ALA A 342 12.91 -35.16 17.42
C ALA A 342 12.79 -34.62 15.99
N LEU A 343 13.68 -35.02 15.08
CA LEU A 343 13.62 -34.63 13.67
C LEU A 343 12.37 -35.15 12.97
N ALA A 344 12.02 -36.42 13.17
CA ALA A 344 10.81 -37.02 12.61
C ALA A 344 9.55 -36.30 13.13
N ILE A 345 9.46 -36.04 14.43
CA ILE A 345 8.34 -35.32 15.05
C ILE A 345 8.26 -33.89 14.50
N PHE A 346 9.40 -33.21 14.40
CA PHE A 346 9.48 -31.86 13.88
C PHE A 346 8.98 -31.78 12.44
N ASN A 347 9.46 -32.67 11.55
CA ASN A 347 9.08 -32.66 10.13
C ASN A 347 7.58 -32.86 9.89
N VAL A 348 6.89 -33.64 10.74
CA VAL A 348 5.44 -33.84 10.66
C VAL A 348 4.67 -32.58 11.07
N ASN A 349 5.19 -31.79 12.02
CA ASN A 349 4.47 -30.66 12.63
C ASN A 349 5.00 -29.28 12.21
N LYS A 350 6.10 -29.19 11.44
CA LYS A 350 6.82 -27.94 11.13
C LYS A 350 5.94 -26.86 10.49
N ASN A 351 4.91 -27.25 9.75
CA ASN A 351 3.98 -26.32 9.08
C ASN A 351 3.13 -25.49 10.07
N ASP A 352 2.98 -25.96 11.31
CA ASP A 352 2.26 -25.25 12.36
C ASP A 352 3.21 -24.69 13.44
N LEU A 353 4.53 -24.68 13.19
CA LEU A 353 5.53 -24.14 14.12
C LEU A 353 5.19 -22.71 14.57
N GLY A 354 4.78 -21.85 13.63
CA GLY A 354 4.40 -20.46 13.93
C GLY A 354 3.25 -20.35 14.95
N PHE A 355 2.28 -21.26 14.91
CA PHE A 355 1.16 -21.31 15.86
C PHE A 355 1.62 -21.70 17.26
N GLY A 356 2.61 -22.59 17.37
CA GLY A 356 3.26 -22.89 18.65
C GLY A 356 4.05 -21.69 19.18
N LEU A 357 4.69 -20.93 18.30
CA LEU A 357 5.48 -19.75 18.67
C LEU A 357 4.65 -18.60 19.26
N LEU A 358 3.34 -18.53 19.00
CA LEU A 358 2.44 -17.56 19.65
C LEU A 358 2.46 -17.67 21.18
N LEU A 359 2.60 -18.89 21.70
CA LEU A 359 2.63 -19.15 23.14
C LEU A 359 3.91 -18.61 23.81
N LYS A 360 4.99 -18.39 23.04
CA LYS A 360 6.22 -17.76 23.55
C LYS A 360 6.02 -16.29 23.97
N ARG A 361 4.86 -15.70 23.69
CA ARG A 361 4.43 -14.43 24.28
C ARG A 361 4.18 -14.56 25.78
N TYR A 362 3.64 -15.68 26.23
CA TYR A 362 3.17 -15.86 27.61
C TYR A 362 4.11 -16.72 28.46
N VAL A 363 4.81 -17.68 27.84
CA VAL A 363 5.70 -18.61 28.55
C VAL A 363 7.10 -18.63 27.96
N SER A 364 8.09 -18.78 28.83
CA SER A 364 9.47 -19.02 28.39
C SER A 364 9.70 -20.49 28.05
N ASP A 365 9.04 -21.38 28.79
CA ASP A 365 9.12 -22.83 28.67
C ASP A 365 7.76 -23.41 28.19
N MET A 366 7.80 -24.26 27.17
CA MET A 366 6.60 -24.88 26.60
C MET A 366 5.96 -25.91 27.54
N ASP A 367 6.64 -26.34 28.59
CA ASP A 367 6.06 -27.20 29.63
C ASP A 367 5.13 -26.45 30.59
N GLN A 368 5.16 -25.11 30.57
CA GLN A 368 4.27 -24.26 31.37
C GLN A 368 2.96 -23.90 30.65
N VAL A 369 2.74 -24.42 29.43
CA VAL A 369 1.53 -24.14 28.65
C VAL A 369 0.32 -24.78 29.33
N THR A 370 -0.69 -23.96 29.64
CA THR A 370 -1.98 -24.41 30.18
C THR A 370 -3.09 -24.27 29.12
N PRO A 371 -4.23 -24.95 29.29
CA PRO A 371 -5.39 -24.77 28.41
C PRO A 371 -5.82 -23.30 28.25
N GLU A 372 -5.78 -22.51 29.32
CA GLU A 372 -6.14 -21.08 29.28
C GLU A 372 -5.18 -20.27 28.41
N LEU A 373 -3.89 -20.63 28.38
CA LEU A 373 -2.90 -19.98 27.53
C LEU A 373 -3.08 -20.36 26.06
N ILE A 374 -3.52 -21.59 25.78
CA ILE A 374 -3.88 -22.02 24.44
C ILE A 374 -5.08 -21.20 23.94
N ASP A 375 -6.13 -21.06 24.75
CA ASP A 375 -7.30 -20.25 24.40
C ASP A 375 -6.93 -18.79 24.13
N ARG A 376 -6.03 -18.20 24.94
CA ARG A 376 -5.51 -16.85 24.68
C ARG A 376 -4.76 -16.75 23.37
N ALA A 377 -3.86 -17.70 23.08
CA ALA A 377 -3.13 -17.72 21.81
C ALA A 377 -4.07 -17.86 20.61
N VAL A 378 -5.11 -18.68 20.72
CA VAL A 378 -6.15 -18.84 19.70
C VAL A 378 -6.94 -17.55 19.51
N ASN A 379 -7.35 -16.88 20.58
CA ASN A 379 -8.01 -15.58 20.51
C ASN A 379 -7.14 -14.52 19.82
N ASP A 380 -5.85 -14.49 20.15
CA ASP A 380 -4.89 -13.56 19.55
C ASP A 380 -4.69 -13.79 18.04
N THR A 381 -5.07 -14.96 17.49
CA THR A 381 -5.00 -15.22 16.04
C THR A 381 -6.00 -14.40 15.23
N ILE A 382 -7.00 -13.79 15.86
CA ILE A 382 -8.03 -12.98 15.22
C ILE A 382 -7.73 -11.49 15.46
N PRO A 383 -7.51 -10.67 14.42
CA PRO A 383 -7.36 -9.23 14.59
C PRO A 383 -8.69 -8.62 15.04
N ARG A 384 -8.63 -7.42 15.60
CA ARG A 384 -9.86 -6.71 16.01
C ARG A 384 -10.78 -6.47 14.80
N VAL A 385 -12.03 -6.91 14.93
CA VAL A 385 -13.02 -6.96 13.85
C VAL A 385 -13.54 -5.58 13.49
N THR A 386 -13.85 -4.75 14.48
CA THR A 386 -14.44 -3.41 14.32
C THR A 386 -13.58 -2.47 13.45
N PRO A 387 -12.28 -2.26 13.74
CA PRO A 387 -11.46 -1.38 12.89
C PRO A 387 -11.25 -1.97 11.49
N MET A 388 -11.18 -3.30 11.37
CA MET A 388 -11.05 -3.98 10.08
C MET A 388 -12.31 -3.78 9.22
N PHE A 389 -13.49 -4.01 9.79
CA PHE A 389 -14.78 -3.82 9.14
C PHE A 389 -14.95 -2.40 8.62
N TRP A 390 -14.84 -1.39 9.51
CA TRP A 390 -15.06 0.00 9.12
C TRP A 390 -13.98 0.56 8.20
N GLY A 391 -12.73 0.15 8.39
CA GLY A 391 -11.64 0.53 7.48
C GLY A 391 -11.93 0.04 6.06
N PHE A 392 -12.38 -1.21 5.91
CA PHE A 392 -12.76 -1.77 4.62
C PHE A 392 -13.98 -1.05 4.01
N ARG A 393 -15.02 -0.72 4.80
CA ARG A 393 -16.23 -0.05 4.26
C ARG A 393 -15.95 1.37 3.77
N ILE A 394 -15.18 2.14 4.53
CA ILE A 394 -14.82 3.49 4.13
C ILE A 394 -13.95 3.45 2.86
N MET A 395 -12.98 2.53 2.78
CA MET A 395 -12.16 2.34 1.58
C MET A 395 -13.02 2.02 0.36
N VAL A 396 -13.89 1.01 0.44
CA VAL A 396 -14.76 0.59 -0.68
C VAL A 396 -15.74 1.72 -1.06
N GLY A 397 -16.35 2.38 -0.07
CA GLY A 397 -17.26 3.50 -0.29
C GLY A 397 -16.59 4.67 -1.01
N LEU A 398 -15.37 5.04 -0.64
CA LEU A 398 -14.57 6.04 -1.34
C LEU A 398 -14.20 5.58 -2.76
N GLY A 399 -13.88 4.30 -2.95
CA GLY A 399 -13.63 3.71 -4.27
C GLY A 399 -14.79 3.90 -5.24
N PHE A 400 -16.01 3.54 -4.82
CA PHE A 400 -17.22 3.74 -5.64
C PHE A 400 -17.58 5.22 -5.83
N ALA A 401 -17.37 6.06 -4.82
CA ALA A 401 -17.57 7.51 -4.95
C ALA A 401 -16.62 8.12 -6.00
N MET A 402 -15.36 7.68 -6.02
CA MET A 402 -14.38 8.10 -7.03
C MET A 402 -14.73 7.57 -8.41
N LEU A 403 -15.20 6.31 -8.55
CA LEU A 403 -15.67 5.77 -9.82
C LEU A 403 -16.81 6.62 -10.40
N ALA A 404 -17.82 6.96 -9.58
CA ALA A 404 -18.93 7.80 -10.02
C ALA A 404 -18.44 9.19 -10.47
N LEU A 405 -17.55 9.82 -9.69
CA LEU A 405 -16.94 11.10 -10.03
C LEU A 405 -16.18 11.04 -11.37
N PHE A 406 -15.31 10.05 -11.56
CA PHE A 406 -14.55 9.91 -12.81
C PHE A 406 -15.43 9.57 -14.00
N GLY A 407 -16.47 8.75 -13.83
CA GLY A 407 -17.45 8.46 -14.88
C GLY A 407 -18.18 9.73 -15.34
N ILE A 408 -18.64 10.55 -14.40
CA ILE A 408 -19.30 11.83 -14.71
C ILE A 408 -18.32 12.85 -15.27
N ALA A 409 -17.09 12.92 -14.73
CA ALA A 409 -16.03 13.80 -15.23
C ALA A 409 -15.68 13.45 -16.68
N PHE A 410 -15.46 12.16 -16.99
CA PHE A 410 -15.17 11.70 -18.34
C PHE A 410 -16.33 11.95 -19.29
N PHE A 411 -17.57 11.61 -18.92
CA PHE A 411 -18.75 11.91 -19.74
C PHE A 411 -18.88 13.41 -20.04
N SER A 412 -18.59 14.27 -19.07
CA SER A 412 -18.59 15.72 -19.27
C SER A 412 -17.57 16.17 -20.32
N THR A 413 -16.48 15.43 -20.54
CA THR A 413 -15.42 15.75 -21.54
C THR A 413 -15.82 15.40 -22.95
N ILE A 414 -16.69 14.41 -23.12
CA ILE A 414 -17.24 14.01 -24.42
C ILE A 414 -18.34 14.99 -24.86
N LYS A 415 -19.17 15.46 -23.92
CA LYS A 415 -20.26 16.40 -24.23
C LYS A 415 -19.71 17.75 -24.72
N ALA A 416 -20.18 18.22 -25.88
CA ALA A 416 -19.77 19.48 -26.52
C ALA A 416 -20.12 20.78 -25.75
N SER A 417 -20.49 20.68 -24.46
CA SER A 417 -20.76 21.84 -23.61
C SER A 417 -19.52 22.71 -23.50
N LYS A 418 -19.66 24.02 -23.76
CA LYS A 418 -18.55 24.98 -23.67
C LYS A 418 -18.03 25.14 -22.23
N GLU A 419 -18.87 24.92 -21.22
CA GLU A 419 -18.52 25.05 -19.80
C GLU A 419 -18.88 23.82 -18.98
N LYS A 420 -18.05 23.53 -17.98
CA LYS A 420 -18.25 22.43 -17.03
C LYS A 420 -19.14 22.90 -15.90
N SER A 421 -20.04 22.04 -15.42
CA SER A 421 -20.96 22.35 -14.33
C SER A 421 -20.20 22.65 -13.02
N PRO A 422 -20.47 23.77 -12.32
CA PRO A 422 -19.75 24.14 -11.10
C PRO A 422 -19.83 23.10 -9.97
N TRP A 423 -20.94 22.35 -9.87
CA TRP A 423 -21.11 21.31 -8.85
C TRP A 423 -20.10 20.16 -9.04
N LEU A 424 -19.83 19.74 -10.29
CA LEU A 424 -18.90 18.68 -10.62
C LEU A 424 -17.46 19.10 -10.30
N LEU A 425 -17.11 20.33 -10.66
CA LEU A 425 -15.78 20.87 -10.36
C LEU A 425 -15.56 21.01 -8.84
N LYS A 426 -16.58 21.41 -8.09
CA LYS A 426 -16.53 21.40 -6.63
C LYS A 426 -16.37 19.97 -6.13
N TRP A 427 -17.21 19.03 -6.55
CA TRP A 427 -17.11 17.64 -6.10
C TRP A 427 -15.72 17.05 -6.33
N ALA A 428 -15.13 17.24 -7.51
CA ALA A 428 -13.75 16.84 -7.79
C ALA A 428 -12.76 17.47 -6.80
N LEU A 429 -12.83 18.78 -6.58
CA LEU A 429 -11.93 19.48 -5.65
C LEU A 429 -12.06 18.98 -4.20
N TRP A 430 -13.28 18.74 -3.71
CA TRP A 430 -13.52 18.26 -2.34
C TRP A 430 -13.15 16.78 -2.17
N MET A 431 -13.10 16.01 -3.27
CA MET A 431 -12.63 14.62 -3.28
C MET A 431 -11.10 14.48 -3.36
N LEU A 432 -10.36 15.59 -3.37
CA LEU A 432 -8.89 15.55 -3.36
C LEU A 432 -8.31 14.63 -2.27
N PRO A 433 -8.69 14.68 -0.98
CA PRO A 433 -8.10 13.81 0.05
C PRO A 433 -8.59 12.35 -0.01
N ALA A 434 -9.67 12.04 -0.73
CA ALA A 434 -10.29 10.73 -0.74
C ALA A 434 -9.36 9.56 -1.13
N PRO A 435 -8.55 9.63 -2.20
CA PRO A 435 -7.64 8.53 -2.55
C PRO A 435 -6.59 8.26 -1.48
N TRP A 436 -6.04 9.29 -0.82
CA TRP A 436 -5.11 9.09 0.30
C TRP A 436 -5.79 8.35 1.45
N ILE A 437 -6.98 8.79 1.86
CA ILE A 437 -7.72 8.12 2.94
C ILE A 437 -8.02 6.66 2.58
N ALA A 438 -8.46 6.39 1.34
CA ALA A 438 -8.74 5.04 0.89
C ALA A 438 -7.48 4.16 0.85
N CYS A 439 -6.35 4.69 0.36
CA CYS A 439 -5.06 3.99 0.35
C CYS A 439 -4.57 3.63 1.75
N GLU A 440 -4.62 4.57 2.70
CA GLU A 440 -4.17 4.34 4.08
C GLU A 440 -5.05 3.30 4.79
N LEU A 441 -6.37 3.37 4.60
CA LEU A 441 -7.29 2.37 5.11
C LEU A 441 -7.08 1.00 4.46
N GLY A 442 -6.78 0.96 3.16
CA GLY A 442 -6.45 -0.28 2.45
C GLY A 442 -5.18 -0.95 3.00
N TRP A 443 -4.12 -0.17 3.24
CA TRP A 443 -2.91 -0.66 3.89
C TRP A 443 -3.16 -1.10 5.33
N PHE A 444 -3.94 -0.33 6.08
CA PHE A 444 -4.35 -0.71 7.42
C PHE A 444 -5.07 -2.07 7.42
N VAL A 445 -6.08 -2.26 6.57
CA VAL A 445 -6.80 -3.54 6.43
C VAL A 445 -5.84 -4.67 6.01
N ALA A 446 -4.94 -4.42 5.07
CA ALA A 446 -4.02 -5.45 4.58
C ALA A 446 -3.00 -5.89 5.64
N GLU A 447 -2.45 -4.95 6.41
CA GLU A 447 -1.32 -5.17 7.32
C GLU A 447 -1.74 -5.39 8.77
N TYR A 448 -2.72 -4.63 9.28
CA TYR A 448 -3.33 -4.90 10.59
C TYR A 448 -4.12 -6.20 10.56
N GLY A 449 -4.78 -6.52 9.44
CA GLY A 449 -5.47 -7.79 9.25
C GLY A 449 -4.55 -9.02 9.25
N ARG A 450 -3.24 -8.84 9.12
CA ARG A 450 -2.25 -9.92 9.24
C ARG A 450 -1.85 -10.17 10.70
N GLN A 451 -2.16 -9.27 11.62
CA GLN A 451 -1.88 -9.48 13.05
C GLN A 451 -2.55 -10.77 13.53
N PRO A 452 -1.88 -11.59 14.35
CA PRO A 452 -0.67 -11.30 15.15
C PRO A 452 0.66 -11.65 14.45
N TRP A 453 0.66 -11.78 13.12
CA TRP A 453 1.79 -12.27 12.34
C TRP A 453 2.58 -11.16 11.66
N THR A 454 3.90 -11.24 11.73
CA THR A 454 4.78 -10.51 10.79
C THR A 454 4.84 -11.27 9.46
N ILE A 455 5.00 -12.59 9.51
CA ILE A 455 4.84 -13.49 8.36
C ILE A 455 3.71 -14.46 8.69
N TYR A 456 2.66 -14.44 7.88
CA TYR A 456 1.42 -15.16 8.19
C TYR A 456 1.67 -16.65 8.45
N GLY A 457 1.21 -17.13 9.61
CA GLY A 457 1.34 -18.53 10.04
C GLY A 457 2.76 -19.00 10.39
N VAL A 458 3.78 -18.16 10.21
CA VAL A 458 5.20 -18.55 10.35
C VAL A 458 5.87 -17.79 11.50
N LEU A 459 5.82 -16.46 11.49
CA LEU A 459 6.56 -15.62 12.45
C LEU A 459 5.62 -14.64 13.16
N PRO A 460 5.32 -14.85 14.47
CA PRO A 460 4.57 -13.93 15.30
C PRO A 460 5.27 -12.57 15.48
N THR A 461 4.49 -11.48 15.50
CA THR A 461 5.03 -10.12 15.61
C THR A 461 5.82 -9.86 16.89
N HIS A 462 5.44 -10.48 18.01
CA HIS A 462 6.15 -10.30 19.28
C HIS A 462 7.57 -10.92 19.30
N LEU A 463 7.88 -11.83 18.36
CA LEU A 463 9.22 -12.41 18.22
C LEU A 463 10.08 -11.65 17.19
N SER A 464 9.47 -10.90 16.28
CA SER A 464 10.12 -10.26 15.14
C SER A 464 11.03 -9.07 15.50
N VAL A 465 10.78 -8.43 16.65
CA VAL A 465 11.41 -7.15 17.02
C VAL A 465 12.85 -7.30 17.50
N SER A 466 13.63 -6.24 17.36
CA SER A 466 14.97 -6.11 17.93
C SER A 466 14.95 -5.98 19.46
N THR A 467 16.02 -6.43 20.10
CA THR A 467 16.25 -6.23 21.56
C THR A 467 16.75 -4.81 21.82
N LEU A 468 15.84 -3.84 21.86
CA LEU A 468 16.14 -2.41 22.08
C LEU A 468 15.62 -1.92 23.43
N SER A 469 16.14 -0.78 23.90
CA SER A 469 15.56 -0.09 25.05
C SER A 469 14.32 0.70 24.63
N VAL A 470 13.28 0.67 25.47
CA VAL A 470 12.03 1.41 25.26
C VAL A 470 12.29 2.91 25.04
N ASN A 471 13.24 3.49 25.79
CA ASN A 471 13.61 4.90 25.66
C ASN A 471 14.22 5.23 24.28
N SER A 472 15.01 4.32 23.70
CA SER A 472 15.55 4.50 22.35
C SER A 472 14.43 4.52 21.30
N LEU A 473 13.41 3.68 21.45
CA LEU A 473 12.24 3.68 20.56
C LEU A 473 11.40 4.94 20.70
N TYR A 474 11.17 5.46 21.91
CA TYR A 474 10.50 6.75 22.09
C TYR A 474 11.28 7.88 21.44
N GLY A 475 12.60 7.93 21.64
CA GLY A 475 13.47 8.94 21.05
C GLY A 475 13.45 8.92 19.53
N SER A 476 13.61 7.74 18.92
CA SER A 476 13.55 7.58 17.46
C SER A 476 12.16 7.84 16.88
N LEU A 477 11.09 7.37 17.54
CA LEU A 477 9.71 7.66 17.14
C LEU A 477 9.42 9.17 17.15
N ALA A 478 9.78 9.86 18.23
CA ALA A 478 9.62 11.32 18.33
C ALA A 478 10.45 12.02 17.26
N GLY A 479 11.68 11.56 17.01
CA GLY A 479 12.54 12.06 15.94
C GLY A 479 11.90 11.93 14.56
N PHE A 480 11.41 10.73 14.20
CA PHE A 480 10.75 10.49 12.92
C PHE A 480 9.47 11.31 12.75
N VAL A 481 8.59 11.31 13.75
CA VAL A 481 7.33 12.08 13.70
C VAL A 481 7.62 13.58 13.55
N THR A 482 8.58 14.11 14.31
CA THR A 482 8.95 15.53 14.23
C THR A 482 9.54 15.86 12.86
N PHE A 483 10.52 15.09 12.41
CA PHE A 483 11.20 15.31 11.14
C PHE A 483 10.23 15.23 9.96
N TYR A 484 9.40 14.19 9.91
CA TYR A 484 8.42 14.01 8.83
C TYR A 484 7.30 15.05 8.88
N THR A 485 6.87 15.49 10.06
CA THR A 485 5.91 16.59 10.17
C THR A 485 6.47 17.89 9.59
N VAL A 486 7.74 18.22 9.90
CA VAL A 486 8.39 19.41 9.33
C VAL A 486 8.49 19.31 7.82
N LEU A 487 8.94 18.16 7.30
CA LEU A 487 9.06 17.95 5.87
C LEU A 487 7.69 18.01 5.16
N LEU A 488 6.65 17.43 5.74
CA LEU A 488 5.28 17.49 5.22
C LEU A 488 4.77 18.94 5.19
N ILE A 489 5.05 19.76 6.22
CA ILE A 489 4.67 21.18 6.22
C ILE A 489 5.36 21.93 5.06
N VAL A 490 6.66 21.69 4.86
CA VAL A 490 7.42 22.32 3.77
C VAL A 490 6.90 21.87 2.41
N GLU A 491 6.66 20.58 2.23
CA GLU A 491 6.11 20.00 1.01
C GLU A 491 4.74 20.60 0.69
N MET A 492 3.82 20.61 1.66
CA MET A 492 2.46 21.12 1.46
C MET A 492 2.47 22.62 1.17
N TYR A 493 3.38 23.38 1.79
CA TYR A 493 3.59 24.78 1.46
C TYR A 493 4.00 24.95 -0.02
N LEU A 494 4.98 24.17 -0.49
CA LEU A 494 5.44 24.22 -1.88
C LEU A 494 4.37 23.76 -2.87
N MET A 495 3.69 22.64 -2.59
CA MET A 495 2.57 22.13 -3.40
C MET A 495 1.48 23.18 -3.53
N VAL A 496 1.00 23.75 -2.43
CA VAL A 496 -0.05 24.76 -2.44
C VAL A 496 0.44 26.04 -3.13
N LYS A 497 1.68 26.46 -2.91
CA LYS A 497 2.26 27.64 -3.56
C LYS A 497 2.27 27.48 -5.08
N PHE A 498 2.84 26.39 -5.60
CA PHE A 498 2.96 26.18 -7.04
C PHE A 498 1.63 25.80 -7.70
N ALA A 499 0.75 25.06 -7.02
CA ALA A 499 -0.62 24.84 -7.48
C ALA A 499 -1.42 26.15 -7.52
N ARG A 500 -1.20 27.10 -6.59
CA ARG A 500 -1.88 28.41 -6.64
C ARG A 500 -1.35 29.32 -7.75
N GLN A 501 -0.05 29.27 -8.02
CA GLN A 501 0.58 30.00 -9.12
C GLN A 501 0.20 29.41 -10.49
N GLY A 502 -0.02 28.10 -10.56
CA GLY A 502 -0.37 27.41 -11.79
C GLY A 502 0.77 27.39 -12.83
N PRO A 503 0.42 27.24 -14.12
CA PRO A 503 1.43 27.19 -15.19
C PRO A 503 2.23 28.49 -15.33
N GLY A 504 1.76 29.60 -14.73
CA GLY A 504 2.56 30.83 -14.61
C GLY A 504 3.87 30.67 -13.84
N SER A 505 4.00 29.63 -13.01
CA SER A 505 5.26 29.30 -12.35
C SER A 505 6.37 28.84 -13.33
N LEU A 506 6.07 28.61 -14.60
CA LEU A 506 7.04 28.27 -15.64
C LEU A 506 7.74 29.49 -16.26
N GLY A 507 7.17 30.70 -16.10
CA GLY A 507 7.74 31.95 -16.63
C GLY A 507 7.86 31.97 -18.16
N THR A 508 6.82 31.53 -18.88
CA THR A 508 6.91 31.29 -20.33
C THR A 508 6.33 32.41 -21.21
N GLY A 509 5.76 33.44 -20.61
CA GLY A 509 5.03 34.54 -21.23
C GLY A 509 3.57 34.25 -21.59
N ARG A 510 3.00 33.09 -21.20
CA ARG A 510 1.74 32.57 -21.78
C ARG A 510 0.59 32.39 -20.78
N TYR A 511 0.87 32.43 -19.48
CA TYR A 511 -0.10 32.06 -18.45
C TYR A 511 -0.37 33.20 -17.46
N GLN A 512 -1.47 33.07 -16.72
CA GLN A 512 -1.80 34.01 -15.65
C GLN A 512 -0.79 33.89 -14.48
N PHE A 513 -0.61 34.97 -13.71
CA PHE A 513 0.28 35.03 -12.53
C PHE A 513 1.76 34.73 -12.80
N GLU A 514 2.22 34.93 -14.03
CA GLU A 514 3.65 34.92 -14.33
C GLU A 514 4.35 36.11 -13.67
N THR A 515 5.40 35.84 -12.90
CA THR A 515 6.35 36.87 -12.47
C THR A 515 7.13 37.35 -13.68
N THR A 516 6.96 38.62 -14.05
CA THR A 516 7.76 39.29 -15.10
C THR A 516 9.21 39.42 -14.64
N HIS A 517 9.98 38.34 -14.70
CA HIS A 517 11.44 38.42 -14.63
C HIS A 517 11.97 38.69 -16.03
N GLY A 518 12.17 39.98 -16.36
CA GLY A 518 13.04 40.38 -17.48
C GLY A 518 12.46 41.25 -18.60
N ALA A 519 11.40 42.05 -18.37
CA ALA A 519 11.04 43.11 -19.33
C ALA A 519 11.83 44.42 -19.10
N ASP A 520 12.33 44.68 -17.88
CA ASP A 520 13.03 45.93 -17.55
C ASP A 520 14.50 45.98 -18.00
N ASN A 521 15.13 44.83 -18.33
CA ASN A 521 16.54 44.82 -18.75
C ASN A 521 16.75 45.08 -20.26
N LEU A 522 15.70 45.20 -21.07
CA LEU A 522 15.81 45.50 -22.50
C LEU A 522 15.51 46.97 -22.85
N LEU A 523 14.95 47.75 -21.92
CA LEU A 523 14.74 49.19 -22.10
C LEU A 523 15.88 50.06 -21.52
N GLY A 524 16.82 49.46 -20.79
CA GLY A 524 18.01 50.14 -20.25
C GLY A 524 19.26 50.09 -21.14
N ALA A 525 19.23 49.33 -22.25
CA ALA A 525 20.35 49.23 -23.20
C ALA A 525 20.18 50.13 -24.45
N ALA A 526 19.17 50.99 -24.44
CA ALA A 526 18.95 52.03 -25.45
C ALA A 526 18.82 53.40 -24.78
N LYS A 527 19.85 53.81 -24.05
CA LYS A 527 20.17 55.23 -23.77
C LYS A 527 21.67 55.43 -23.78
#